data_AF-A0A497FU03-F1
#
_entry.id   AF-A0A497FU03-F1
#
_cell.length_a   1.000
_cell.length_b   1.000
_cell.length_c   1.000
_cell.angle_alpha   90.00
_cell.angle_beta   90.00
_cell.angle_gamma   90.00
#
_symmetry.space_group_name_H-M   'P 1'
#
loop_
_entity.id
_entity.type
_entity.pdbx_description
1 polymer ?
#
loop_
_entity_poly.entity_id
_entity_poly.type
_entity_poly.pdbx_seq_one_letter_code
_entity_poly.pdbx_strand_id
1 'polypeptide(L)'
;MKLSAKIGFFLALGVNLLFTYLKNYQVARLTVYLILVLFILILREKLRGVRIGEAVSPITGVFYSIMPHYFNLMILGLANEILFLHLNIPGVLPILFISLVEEIYFRVLLYKELDKSYSKTSFLFSLFHISLFNMNELILSLILLMFYFSLGIVFQVLYEKHGLIACYTSHAVFNILALTYLVNLKYLCVGVIVMTSLATALIMRKIIYSEQFN
;
A
#
# COMPACT_ATOMS: atom_id res chain seq x y z
N MET A 1 17.19 6.12 24.87
CA MET A 1 16.66 6.41 23.52
C MET A 1 15.14 6.49 23.58
N LYS A 2 14.51 7.54 23.03
CA LYS A 2 13.04 7.55 22.86
C LYS A 2 12.69 6.66 21.66
N LEU A 3 11.80 5.69 21.85
CA LEU A 3 11.35 4.80 20.78
C LEU A 3 10.59 5.62 19.70
N SER A 4 10.80 5.30 18.43
CA SER A 4 10.20 6.01 17.28
C SER A 4 9.72 5.02 16.22
N ALA A 5 8.74 5.44 15.41
CA ALA A 5 8.27 4.68 14.26
C ALA A 5 9.38 4.48 13.22
N LYS A 6 10.34 5.42 13.07
CA LYS A 6 11.52 5.18 12.21
C LYS A 6 12.33 3.96 12.66
N ILE A 7 12.54 3.80 13.98
CA ILE A 7 13.26 2.62 14.52
C ILE A 7 12.49 1.33 14.18
N GLY A 8 11.17 1.33 14.40
CA GLY A 8 10.34 0.17 14.06
C GLY A 8 10.38 -0.17 12.57
N PHE A 9 10.41 0.85 11.71
CA PHE A 9 10.48 0.68 10.27
C PHE A 9 11.80 0.02 9.86
N PHE A 10 12.92 0.55 10.33
CA PHE A 10 14.23 -0.02 9.99
C PHE A 10 14.44 -1.41 10.59
N LEU A 11 13.89 -1.69 11.77
CA LEU A 11 13.88 -3.03 12.35
C LEU A 11 13.05 -4.00 11.49
N ALA A 12 11.83 -3.62 11.12
CA ALA A 12 10.96 -4.41 10.25
C ALA A 12 11.63 -4.65 8.89
N LEU A 13 12.16 -3.60 8.24
CA LEU A 13 12.84 -3.70 6.95
C LEU A 13 14.08 -4.61 7.03
N GLY A 14 14.92 -4.47 8.06
CA GLY A 14 16.10 -5.30 8.24
C GLY A 14 15.77 -6.78 8.43
N VAL A 15 14.75 -7.08 9.25
CA VAL A 15 14.25 -8.44 9.45
C VAL A 15 13.63 -9.00 8.17
N ASN A 16 12.87 -8.18 7.44
CA ASN A 16 12.29 -8.54 6.15
C ASN A 16 13.38 -8.96 5.16
N LEU A 17 14.42 -8.13 5.00
CA LEU A 17 15.55 -8.39 4.12
C LEU A 17 16.32 -9.65 4.53
N LEU A 18 16.57 -9.84 5.82
CA LEU A 18 17.27 -11.02 6.34
C LEU A 18 16.52 -12.31 6.01
N PHE A 19 15.22 -12.40 6.35
CA PHE A 19 14.45 -13.62 6.08
C PHE A 19 14.19 -13.83 4.58
N THR A 20 14.10 -12.76 3.79
CA THR A 20 14.02 -12.84 2.32
C THR A 20 15.31 -13.42 1.75
N TYR A 21 16.47 -12.98 2.23
CA TYR A 21 17.77 -13.54 1.85
C TYR A 21 17.85 -15.05 2.19
N LEU A 22 17.30 -15.45 3.34
CA LEU A 22 17.19 -16.85 3.76
C LEU A 22 16.05 -17.63 3.05
N LYS A 23 15.35 -17.01 2.09
CA LYS A 23 14.20 -17.57 1.37
C LYS A 23 13.04 -18.02 2.27
N ASN A 24 12.96 -17.48 3.48
CA ASN A 24 11.90 -17.78 4.45
C ASN A 24 10.83 -16.68 4.44
N TYR A 25 10.10 -16.59 3.32
CA TYR A 25 9.13 -15.51 3.07
C TYR A 25 7.94 -15.51 4.04
N GLN A 26 7.55 -16.67 4.58
CA GLN A 26 6.46 -16.74 5.55
C GLN A 26 6.87 -16.12 6.89
N VAL A 27 8.06 -16.49 7.40
CA VAL A 27 8.59 -15.90 8.63
C VAL A 27 8.87 -14.42 8.43
N ALA A 28 9.40 -14.00 7.27
CA ALA A 28 9.61 -12.60 6.94
C ALA A 28 8.32 -11.78 7.15
N ARG A 29 7.20 -12.19 6.53
CA ARG A 29 5.92 -11.50 6.66
C ARG A 29 5.43 -11.48 8.11
N LEU A 30 5.42 -12.64 8.77
CA LEU A 30 4.89 -12.75 10.13
C LEU A 30 5.66 -11.88 11.13
N THR A 31 7.00 -11.94 11.10
CA THR A 31 7.84 -11.15 12.02
C THR A 31 7.74 -9.66 11.74
N VAL A 32 7.65 -9.26 10.46
CA VAL A 32 7.48 -7.86 10.07
C VAL A 32 6.18 -7.28 10.62
N TYR A 33 5.04 -7.95 10.43
CA TYR A 33 3.77 -7.46 10.96
C TYR A 33 3.73 -7.50 12.49
N LEU A 34 4.36 -8.49 13.12
CA LEU A 34 4.52 -8.50 14.57
C LEU A 34 5.27 -7.26 15.06
N ILE A 35 6.38 -6.89 14.41
CA ILE A 35 7.13 -5.67 14.73
C ILE A 35 6.24 -4.43 14.56
N LEU A 36 5.52 -4.30 13.44
CA LEU A 36 4.64 -3.15 13.22
C LEU A 36 3.55 -3.04 14.30
N VAL A 37 2.88 -4.15 14.63
CA VAL A 37 1.85 -4.20 15.68
C VAL A 37 2.42 -3.80 17.04
N LEU A 38 3.58 -4.34 17.42
CA LEU A 38 4.23 -3.97 18.68
C LEU A 38 4.55 -2.48 18.74
N PHE A 39 5.08 -1.91 17.65
CA PHE A 39 5.36 -0.47 17.60
C PHE A 39 4.09 0.37 17.61
N ILE A 40 2.99 -0.08 17.00
CA ILE A 40 1.68 0.59 17.09
C ILE A 40 1.21 0.62 18.55
N LEU A 41 1.31 -0.49 19.26
CA LEU A 41 0.91 -0.59 20.67
C LEU A 41 1.78 0.27 21.58
N ILE A 42 3.11 0.27 21.39
CA ILE A 42 4.03 1.09 22.18
C ILE A 42 3.82 2.58 21.90
N LEU A 43 3.56 2.96 20.64
CA LEU A 43 3.37 4.34 20.22
C LEU A 43 1.90 4.77 20.22
N ARG A 44 1.00 4.04 20.90
CA ARG A 44 -0.45 4.29 20.91
C ARG A 44 -0.82 5.72 21.30
N GLU A 45 -0.03 6.35 22.18
CA GLU A 45 -0.26 7.73 22.62
C GLU A 45 -0.16 8.71 21.43
N LYS A 46 0.66 8.39 20.42
CA LYS A 46 0.78 9.17 19.17
C LYS A 46 -0.42 8.98 18.22
N LEU A 47 -1.33 8.05 18.50
CA LEU A 47 -2.59 7.86 17.77
C LEU A 47 -3.69 8.82 18.24
N ARG A 48 -3.46 9.60 19.31
CA ARG A 48 -4.40 10.66 19.69
C ARG A 48 -4.54 11.69 18.56
N GLY A 49 -5.78 12.11 18.29
CA GLY A 49 -6.11 13.06 17.23
C GLY A 49 -5.94 12.51 15.81
N VAL A 50 -5.96 11.19 15.62
CA VAL A 50 -6.06 10.58 14.29
C VAL A 50 -7.36 10.98 13.62
N ARG A 51 -7.29 11.38 12.35
CA ARG A 51 -8.46 11.62 11.53
C ARG A 51 -9.03 10.28 11.09
N ILE A 52 -10.12 9.86 11.71
CA ILE A 52 -10.78 8.58 11.41
C ILE A 52 -11.47 8.66 10.04
N GLY A 53 -12.11 9.78 9.71
CA GLY A 53 -12.86 9.98 8.48
C GLY A 53 -14.35 10.23 8.76
N GLU A 54 -15.09 10.53 7.71
CA GLU A 54 -16.53 10.79 7.75
C GLU A 54 -17.32 9.55 7.32
N ALA A 55 -18.65 9.59 7.42
CA ALA A 55 -19.51 8.49 7.01
C ALA A 55 -19.34 8.08 5.53
N VAL A 56 -18.96 9.03 4.65
CA VAL A 56 -18.72 8.77 3.22
C VAL A 56 -17.36 8.13 2.93
N SER A 57 -16.42 8.17 3.89
CA SER A 57 -15.04 7.71 3.71
C SER A 57 -14.91 6.28 3.15
N PRO A 58 -15.69 5.27 3.59
CA PRO A 58 -15.62 3.93 3.01
C PRO A 58 -15.93 3.89 1.52
N ILE A 59 -16.97 4.62 1.09
CA ILE A 59 -17.40 4.68 -0.31
C ILE A 59 -16.31 5.34 -1.16
N THR A 60 -15.75 6.43 -0.65
CA THR A 60 -14.62 7.12 -1.29
C THR A 60 -13.42 6.18 -1.46
N GLY A 61 -13.06 5.42 -0.42
CA GLY A 61 -11.97 4.45 -0.50
C GLY A 61 -12.21 3.36 -1.53
N VAL A 62 -13.41 2.78 -1.57
CA VAL A 62 -13.82 1.80 -2.59
C VAL A 62 -13.66 2.38 -3.99
N PHE A 63 -14.18 3.58 -4.26
CA PHE A 63 -14.12 4.20 -5.59
C PHE A 63 -12.68 4.34 -6.11
N TYR A 64 -11.78 4.88 -5.30
CA TYR A 64 -10.39 5.09 -5.69
C TYR A 64 -9.58 3.79 -5.79
N SER A 65 -9.96 2.75 -5.04
CA SER A 65 -9.35 1.42 -5.18
C SER A 65 -9.71 0.74 -6.50
N ILE A 66 -10.95 0.91 -6.98
CA ILE A 66 -11.44 0.24 -8.20
C ILE A 66 -10.76 0.82 -9.44
N MET A 67 -10.47 2.12 -9.47
CA MET A 67 -9.98 2.81 -10.68
C MET A 67 -8.74 2.16 -11.35
N PRO A 68 -7.63 1.88 -10.65
CA PRO A 68 -6.48 1.21 -11.26
C PRO A 68 -6.81 -0.23 -11.71
N HIS A 69 -7.63 -0.96 -10.95
CA HIS A 69 -8.09 -2.29 -11.34
C HIS A 69 -8.96 -2.26 -12.60
N TYR A 70 -9.89 -1.31 -12.70
CA TYR A 70 -10.75 -1.13 -13.86
C TYR A 70 -9.93 -0.94 -15.13
N PHE A 71 -8.93 -0.04 -15.11
CA PHE A 71 -8.06 0.16 -16.27
C PHE A 71 -7.19 -1.06 -16.58
N ASN A 72 -6.65 -1.74 -15.56
CA ASN A 72 -5.88 -2.97 -15.75
C ASN A 72 -6.74 -4.07 -16.39
N LEU A 73 -7.94 -4.30 -15.86
CA LEU A 73 -8.89 -5.28 -16.37
C LEU A 73 -9.34 -4.96 -17.79
N MET A 74 -9.58 -3.69 -18.09
CA MET A 74 -9.96 -3.25 -19.44
C MET A 74 -8.82 -3.47 -20.44
N ILE A 75 -7.63 -2.94 -20.17
CA ILE A 75 -6.51 -2.99 -21.12
C ILE A 75 -5.97 -4.41 -21.28
N LEU A 76 -5.68 -5.08 -20.16
CA LEU A 76 -5.04 -6.40 -20.18
C LEU A 76 -6.05 -7.52 -20.39
N GLY A 77 -7.30 -7.34 -19.95
CA GLY A 77 -8.38 -8.29 -20.23
C GLY A 77 -8.73 -8.33 -21.70
N LEU A 78 -8.81 -7.17 -22.38
CA LEU A 78 -8.98 -7.13 -23.84
C LEU A 78 -7.78 -7.73 -24.60
N ALA A 79 -6.59 -7.68 -24.01
CA ALA A 79 -5.38 -8.30 -24.55
C ALA A 79 -5.29 -9.82 -24.24
N ASN A 80 -6.25 -10.40 -23.53
CA ASN A 80 -6.21 -11.79 -23.04
C ASN A 80 -4.98 -12.11 -22.15
N GLU A 81 -4.49 -11.13 -21.41
CA GLU A 81 -3.34 -11.28 -20.49
C GLU A 81 -3.78 -11.45 -19.02
N ILE A 82 -5.08 -11.66 -18.78
CA ILE A 82 -5.68 -11.85 -17.46
C ILE A 82 -6.30 -13.23 -17.33
N LEU A 83 -6.02 -13.89 -16.20
CA LEU A 83 -6.72 -15.08 -15.76
C LEU A 83 -7.55 -14.75 -14.50
N PHE A 84 -8.87 -14.89 -14.58
CA PHE A 84 -9.74 -14.69 -13.42
C PHE A 84 -9.69 -15.89 -12.47
N LEU A 85 -9.71 -15.60 -11.17
CA LEU A 85 -9.68 -16.57 -10.10
C LEU A 85 -10.93 -16.45 -9.22
N HIS A 86 -11.31 -17.55 -8.59
CA HIS A 86 -12.30 -17.51 -7.53
C HIS A 86 -11.71 -16.84 -6.28
N LEU A 87 -12.51 -15.99 -5.64
CA LEU A 87 -12.11 -15.32 -4.41
C LEU A 87 -11.94 -16.35 -3.28
N ASN A 88 -10.72 -16.45 -2.76
CA ASN A 88 -10.44 -17.25 -1.56
C ASN A 88 -10.91 -16.49 -0.31
N ILE A 89 -12.14 -16.76 0.13
CA ILE A 89 -12.77 -16.08 1.28
C ILE A 89 -11.89 -16.16 2.55
N PRO A 90 -11.32 -17.33 2.94
CA PRO A 90 -10.34 -17.39 4.05
C PRO A 90 -9.15 -16.44 3.91
N GLY A 91 -8.71 -16.14 2.70
CA GLY A 91 -7.60 -15.22 2.42
C GLY A 91 -7.94 -13.73 2.61
N VAL A 92 -9.22 -13.37 2.72
CA VAL A 92 -9.66 -11.98 2.88
C VAL A 92 -9.34 -11.44 4.27
N LEU A 93 -9.55 -12.25 5.32
CA LEU A 93 -9.38 -11.78 6.71
C LEU A 93 -7.92 -11.33 7.02
N PRO A 94 -6.87 -12.08 6.63
CA PRO A 94 -5.50 -11.60 6.75
C PRO A 94 -5.23 -10.30 6.00
N ILE A 95 -5.84 -10.10 4.83
CA ILE A 95 -5.67 -8.86 4.04
C ILE A 95 -6.27 -7.66 4.77
N LEU A 96 -7.47 -7.81 5.33
CA LEU A 96 -8.09 -6.75 6.13
C LEU A 96 -7.18 -6.36 7.31
N PHE A 97 -6.63 -7.35 8.01
CA PHE A 97 -5.72 -7.09 9.13
C PHE A 97 -4.44 -6.39 8.69
N ILE A 98 -3.78 -6.90 7.65
CA ILE A 98 -2.53 -6.35 7.11
C ILE A 98 -2.74 -4.91 6.63
N SER A 99 -3.78 -4.66 5.85
CA SER A 99 -4.09 -3.30 5.37
C SER A 99 -4.33 -2.33 6.52
N LEU A 100 -5.02 -2.76 7.59
CA LEU A 100 -5.21 -1.89 8.76
C LEU A 100 -3.89 -1.56 9.47
N VAL A 101 -3.05 -2.58 9.70
CA VAL A 101 -1.75 -2.41 10.35
C VAL A 101 -0.86 -1.47 9.55
N GLU A 102 -0.78 -1.67 8.23
CA GLU A 102 0.02 -0.80 7.36
C GLU A 102 -0.50 0.63 7.35
N GLU A 103 -1.82 0.85 7.24
CA GLU A 103 -2.34 2.22 7.20
C GLU A 103 -2.14 2.97 8.53
N ILE A 104 -2.31 2.30 9.68
CA ILE A 104 -1.99 2.91 10.97
C ILE A 104 -0.49 3.21 11.05
N TYR A 105 0.36 2.27 10.63
CA TYR A 105 1.80 2.44 10.76
C TYR A 105 2.33 3.55 9.85
N PHE A 106 2.05 3.48 8.55
CA PHE A 106 2.61 4.38 7.55
C PHE A 106 1.92 5.74 7.55
N ARG A 107 0.58 5.80 7.55
CA ARG A 107 -0.16 7.07 7.38
C ARG A 107 -0.31 7.87 8.66
N VAL A 108 -0.25 7.20 9.81
CA VAL A 108 -0.36 7.88 11.09
C VAL A 108 1.01 8.04 11.74
N LEU A 109 1.65 6.93 12.12
CA LEU A 109 2.83 6.99 12.99
C LEU A 109 4.05 7.51 12.23
N LEU A 110 4.41 6.84 11.14
CA LEU A 110 5.61 7.17 10.37
C LEU A 110 5.47 8.52 9.67
N TYR A 111 4.29 8.82 9.10
CA TYR A 111 4.00 10.12 8.49
C TYR A 111 4.14 11.30 9.46
N LYS A 112 3.66 11.18 10.71
CA LYS A 112 3.88 12.22 11.74
C LYS A 112 5.37 12.41 12.06
N GLU A 113 6.17 11.35 12.06
CA GLU A 113 7.61 11.41 12.32
C GLU A 113 8.47 11.88 11.13
N LEU A 114 7.89 11.86 9.93
CA LEU A 114 8.51 12.34 8.69
C LEU A 114 8.03 13.74 8.31
N ASP A 115 7.67 14.55 9.31
CA ASP A 115 7.22 15.93 9.13
C ASP A 115 6.04 16.04 8.17
N LYS A 116 5.14 15.04 8.19
CA LYS A 116 3.96 14.98 7.32
C LYS A 116 4.33 15.01 5.82
N SER A 117 5.45 14.41 5.45
CA SER A 117 5.88 14.31 4.05
C SER A 117 5.33 13.06 3.37
N TYR A 118 4.35 13.24 2.46
CA TYR A 118 3.78 12.11 1.71
C TYR A 118 4.81 11.40 0.83
N SER A 119 5.78 12.13 0.27
CA SER A 119 6.82 11.55 -0.59
C SER A 119 7.76 10.63 0.21
N LYS A 120 8.23 11.09 1.39
CA LYS A 120 9.06 10.27 2.28
C LYS A 120 8.30 9.03 2.76
N THR A 121 7.05 9.19 3.20
CA THR A 121 6.22 8.05 3.65
C THR A 121 5.99 7.05 2.53
N SER A 122 5.66 7.51 1.32
CA SER A 122 5.42 6.64 0.16
C SER A 122 6.68 5.91 -0.29
N PHE A 123 7.84 6.58 -0.19
CA PHE A 123 9.13 5.95 -0.46
C PHE A 123 9.44 4.84 0.54
N LEU A 124 9.29 5.09 1.85
CA LEU A 124 9.50 4.05 2.86
C LEU A 124 8.47 2.92 2.72
N PHE A 125 7.23 3.23 2.37
CA PHE A 125 6.21 2.24 2.03
C PHE A 125 6.63 1.37 0.83
N SER A 126 7.21 1.95 -0.22
CA SER A 126 7.71 1.16 -1.35
C SER A 126 8.91 0.27 -0.98
N LEU A 127 9.81 0.76 -0.12
CA LEU A 127 10.95 -0.02 0.37
C LEU A 127 10.52 -1.16 1.29
N PHE A 128 9.45 -0.99 2.06
CA PHE A 128 8.89 -2.05 2.89
C PHE A 128 8.53 -3.30 2.09
N HIS A 129 8.10 -3.11 0.84
CA HIS A 129 7.68 -4.18 -0.07
C HIS A 129 8.83 -4.81 -0.87
N ILE A 130 10.09 -4.43 -0.61
CA ILE A 130 11.26 -4.91 -1.36
C ILE A 130 11.44 -6.43 -1.32
N SER A 131 10.95 -7.10 -0.28
CA SER A 131 11.01 -8.57 -0.18
C SER A 131 10.12 -9.31 -1.17
N LEU A 132 9.16 -8.61 -1.77
CA LEU A 132 8.33 -9.14 -2.85
C LEU A 132 9.06 -9.08 -4.20
N PHE A 133 10.23 -8.45 -4.25
CA PHE A 133 10.98 -8.27 -5.48
C PHE A 133 11.91 -9.46 -5.70
N ASN A 134 11.89 -10.01 -6.91
CA ASN A 134 12.89 -10.97 -7.32
C ASN A 134 14.18 -10.22 -7.64
N MET A 135 15.17 -10.26 -6.74
CA MET A 135 16.45 -9.56 -6.91
C MET A 135 17.23 -10.00 -8.17
N ASN A 136 16.91 -11.18 -8.73
CA ASN A 136 17.49 -11.62 -10.01
C ASN A 136 16.92 -10.85 -11.22
N GLU A 137 15.80 -10.16 -11.04
CA GLU A 137 15.14 -9.33 -12.05
C GLU A 137 15.07 -7.87 -11.57
N LEU A 138 16.22 -7.19 -11.60
CA LEU A 138 16.36 -5.81 -11.14
C LEU A 138 15.34 -4.86 -11.79
N ILE A 139 15.08 -5.01 -13.09
CA ILE A 139 14.13 -4.17 -13.82
C ILE A 139 12.71 -4.35 -13.26
N LEU A 140 12.26 -5.58 -13.08
CA LEU A 140 10.94 -5.87 -12.52
C LEU A 140 10.81 -5.33 -11.09
N SER A 141 11.89 -5.45 -10.31
CA SER A 141 11.99 -4.93 -8.95
C SER A 141 11.83 -3.40 -8.89
N LEU A 142 12.51 -2.66 -9.79
CA LEU A 142 12.39 -1.21 -9.89
C LEU A 142 10.97 -0.77 -10.30
N ILE A 143 10.37 -1.51 -11.24
CA ILE A 143 8.99 -1.25 -11.69
C ILE A 143 8.00 -1.46 -10.52
N LEU A 144 8.15 -2.53 -9.75
CA LEU A 144 7.32 -2.77 -8.57
C LEU A 144 7.53 -1.71 -7.49
N LEU A 145 8.75 -1.19 -7.31
CA LEU A 145 9.01 -0.07 -6.41
C LEU A 145 8.22 1.18 -6.82
N MET A 146 8.20 1.51 -8.12
CA MET A 146 7.40 2.63 -8.65
C MET A 146 5.88 2.42 -8.44
N PHE A 147 5.41 1.18 -8.60
CA PHE A 147 4.03 0.80 -8.33
C PHE A 147 3.65 1.04 -6.87
N TYR A 148 4.42 0.48 -5.92
CA TYR A 148 4.16 0.68 -4.49
C TYR A 148 4.32 2.13 -4.04
N PHE A 149 5.25 2.88 -4.64
CA PHE A 149 5.38 4.32 -4.40
C PHE A 149 4.11 5.07 -4.83
N SER A 150 3.56 4.73 -6.00
CA SER A 150 2.32 5.32 -6.52
C SER A 150 1.11 5.01 -5.63
N LEU A 151 0.98 3.76 -5.18
CA LEU A 151 -0.04 3.37 -4.19
C LEU A 151 0.16 4.12 -2.85
N GLY A 152 1.42 4.26 -2.42
CA GLY A 152 1.78 5.03 -1.24
C GLY A 152 1.26 6.47 -1.29
N ILE A 153 1.35 7.12 -2.46
CA ILE A 153 0.80 8.46 -2.69
C ILE A 153 -0.72 8.43 -2.60
N VAL A 154 -1.38 7.52 -3.33
CA VAL A 154 -2.86 7.38 -3.34
C VAL A 154 -3.41 7.29 -1.92
N PHE A 155 -2.87 6.36 -1.13
CA PHE A 155 -3.29 6.13 0.25
C PHE A 155 -3.01 7.34 1.14
N GLN A 156 -1.84 7.97 1.02
CA GLN A 156 -1.53 9.16 1.81
C GLN A 156 -2.47 10.34 1.52
N VAL A 157 -2.78 10.58 0.25
CA VAL A 157 -3.69 11.64 -0.17
C VAL A 157 -5.12 11.35 0.33
N LEU A 158 -5.57 10.08 0.29
CA LEU A 158 -6.86 9.68 0.88
C LEU A 158 -6.91 9.91 2.38
N TYR A 159 -5.86 9.55 3.10
CA TYR A 159 -5.79 9.80 4.54
C TYR A 159 -5.87 11.30 4.86
N GLU A 160 -5.14 12.14 4.11
CA GLU A 160 -5.15 13.59 4.32
C GLU A 160 -6.48 14.24 3.97
N LYS A 161 -7.25 13.73 3.00
CA LYS A 161 -8.54 14.33 2.65
C LYS A 161 -9.71 13.72 3.43
N HIS A 162 -9.76 12.39 3.49
CA HIS A 162 -10.93 11.63 3.95
C HIS A 162 -10.66 10.75 5.18
N GLY A 163 -9.46 10.80 5.76
CA GLY A 163 -9.13 10.08 7.00
C GLY A 163 -8.77 8.60 6.82
N LEU A 164 -8.47 7.96 7.93
CA LEU A 164 -7.93 6.60 8.01
C LEU A 164 -8.89 5.56 7.40
N ILE A 165 -10.20 5.69 7.58
CA ILE A 165 -11.18 4.75 7.05
C ILE A 165 -11.16 4.72 5.52
N ALA A 166 -11.08 5.87 4.84
CA ALA A 166 -11.00 5.92 3.38
C ALA A 166 -9.73 5.26 2.87
N CYS A 167 -8.62 5.51 3.55
CA CYS A 167 -7.33 4.93 3.24
C CYS A 167 -7.32 3.40 3.42
N TYR A 168 -7.78 2.94 4.58
CA TYR A 168 -7.90 1.53 4.93
C TYR A 168 -8.80 0.78 3.96
N THR A 169 -10.01 1.30 3.70
CA THR A 169 -10.95 0.69 2.76
C THR A 169 -10.39 0.65 1.35
N SER A 170 -9.71 1.71 0.90
CA SER A 170 -9.04 1.71 -0.40
C SER A 170 -7.97 0.62 -0.50
N HIS A 171 -7.12 0.49 0.52
CA HIS A 171 -6.05 -0.51 0.51
C HIS A 171 -6.60 -1.93 0.60
N ALA A 172 -7.55 -2.18 1.51
CA ALA A 172 -8.19 -3.48 1.66
C ALA A 172 -8.89 -3.93 0.36
N VAL A 173 -9.70 -3.07 -0.23
CA VAL A 173 -10.44 -3.39 -1.46
C VAL A 173 -9.49 -3.57 -2.65
N PHE A 174 -8.44 -2.76 -2.76
CA PHE A 174 -7.40 -2.95 -3.78
C PHE A 174 -6.77 -4.34 -3.66
N ASN A 175 -6.36 -4.75 -2.46
CA ASN A 175 -5.78 -6.07 -2.26
C ASN A 175 -6.77 -7.21 -2.51
N ILE A 176 -8.03 -7.06 -2.11
CA ILE A 176 -9.09 -8.05 -2.36
C ILE A 176 -9.34 -8.20 -3.87
N LEU A 177 -9.40 -7.10 -4.62
CA LEU A 177 -9.53 -7.13 -6.08
C LEU A 177 -8.31 -7.76 -6.74
N ALA A 178 -7.10 -7.49 -6.24
CA ALA A 178 -5.88 -8.14 -6.72
C ALA A 178 -5.88 -9.67 -6.52
N LEU A 179 -6.71 -10.22 -5.61
CA LEU A 179 -6.85 -11.68 -5.45
C LEU A 179 -7.76 -12.32 -6.50
N THR A 180 -8.60 -11.56 -7.20
CA THR A 180 -9.60 -12.13 -8.12
C THR A 180 -9.06 -12.35 -9.53
N TYR A 181 -7.82 -11.97 -9.80
CA TYR A 181 -7.22 -12.17 -11.10
C TYR A 181 -5.68 -12.22 -11.05
N LEU A 182 -5.09 -12.93 -12.00
CA LEU A 182 -3.66 -12.94 -12.27
C LEU A 182 -3.38 -12.21 -13.57
N VAL A 183 -2.22 -11.56 -13.64
CA VAL A 183 -1.72 -10.89 -14.83
C VAL A 183 -0.46 -11.60 -15.30
N ASN A 184 -0.34 -11.81 -16.61
CA ASN A 184 0.88 -12.30 -17.21
C ASN A 184 2.05 -11.34 -16.92
N LEU A 185 3.16 -11.82 -16.38
CA LEU A 185 4.29 -10.97 -15.94
C LEU A 185 5.21 -10.51 -17.08
N LYS A 186 4.71 -10.45 -18.32
CA LYS A 186 5.40 -9.80 -19.43
C LYS A 186 5.65 -8.33 -19.08
N TYR A 187 6.82 -7.79 -19.43
CA TYR A 187 7.18 -6.39 -19.13
C TYR A 187 6.11 -5.37 -19.55
N LEU A 188 5.44 -5.59 -20.68
CA LEU A 188 4.36 -4.72 -21.14
C LEU A 188 3.18 -4.71 -20.17
N CYS A 189 2.77 -5.87 -19.64
CA CYS A 189 1.66 -5.99 -18.71
C CYS A 189 1.97 -5.32 -17.37
N VAL A 190 3.19 -5.53 -16.87
CA VAL A 190 3.67 -4.85 -15.66
C VAL A 190 3.73 -3.34 -15.89
N GLY A 191 4.19 -2.89 -17.06
CA GLY A 191 4.19 -1.49 -17.46
C GLY A 191 2.79 -0.87 -17.42
N VAL A 192 1.77 -1.57 -17.92
CA VAL A 192 0.36 -1.12 -17.83
C VAL A 192 -0.05 -0.95 -16.38
N ILE A 193 0.20 -1.93 -15.51
CA ILE A 193 -0.16 -1.85 -14.07
C ILE A 193 0.48 -0.62 -13.42
N VAL A 194 1.76 -0.35 -13.69
CA VAL A 194 2.44 0.80 -13.08
C VAL A 194 1.92 2.11 -13.62
N MET A 195 1.68 2.21 -14.92
CA MET A 195 1.18 3.42 -15.55
C MET A 195 -0.25 3.76 -15.09
N THR A 196 -1.14 2.77 -14.93
CA THR A 196 -2.50 3.01 -14.43
C THR A 196 -2.50 3.40 -12.95
N SER A 197 -1.65 2.79 -12.13
CA SER A 197 -1.45 3.19 -10.73
C SER A 197 -0.83 4.59 -10.59
N LEU A 198 0.16 4.92 -11.42
CA LEU A 198 0.78 6.25 -11.43
C LEU A 198 -0.21 7.32 -11.90
N ALA A 199 -0.97 7.04 -12.98
CA ALA A 199 -2.02 7.93 -13.46
C ALA A 199 -3.07 8.17 -12.36
N THR A 200 -3.49 7.12 -11.65
CA THR A 200 -4.39 7.22 -10.49
C THR A 200 -3.80 8.13 -9.42
N ALA A 201 -2.54 7.92 -9.03
CA ALA A 201 -1.86 8.75 -8.03
C ALA A 201 -1.79 10.23 -8.43
N LEU A 202 -1.47 10.52 -9.70
CA LEU A 202 -1.39 11.89 -10.21
C LEU A 202 -2.76 12.56 -10.29
N ILE A 203 -3.79 11.85 -10.76
CA ILE A 203 -5.17 12.35 -10.83
C ILE A 203 -5.68 12.63 -9.43
N MET A 204 -5.52 11.69 -8.49
CA MET A 204 -5.96 11.87 -7.12
C MET A 204 -5.27 13.04 -6.46
N ARG A 205 -3.95 13.15 -6.59
CA ARG A 205 -3.21 14.31 -6.10
C ARG A 205 -3.77 15.60 -6.71
N LYS A 206 -4.02 15.64 -8.01
CA LYS A 206 -4.55 16.84 -8.67
C LYS A 206 -5.95 17.18 -8.14
N ILE A 207 -6.92 16.27 -8.20
CA ILE A 207 -8.31 16.50 -7.77
C ILE A 207 -8.36 16.91 -6.29
N ILE A 208 -7.58 16.24 -5.44
CA ILE A 208 -7.63 16.43 -3.99
C ILE A 208 -7.00 17.76 -3.57
N TYR A 209 -5.90 18.16 -4.19
CA TYR A 209 -5.24 19.43 -3.85
C TYR A 209 -5.65 20.61 -4.72
N SER A 210 -6.32 20.42 -5.87
CA SER A 210 -6.85 21.53 -6.68
C SER A 210 -8.14 22.13 -6.11
N GLU A 211 -8.87 21.39 -5.27
CA GLU A 211 -10.05 21.91 -4.56
C GLU A 211 -9.71 22.97 -3.49
N GLN A 212 -8.44 23.32 -3.28
CA GLN A 212 -8.04 24.46 -2.44
C GLN A 212 -8.09 25.82 -3.18
N PHE A 213 -8.48 25.86 -4.45
CA PHE A 213 -8.51 27.09 -5.27
C PHE A 213 -9.91 27.52 -5.74
N ASN A 214 -10.98 26.96 -5.16
CA ASN A 214 -12.35 27.46 -5.35
C ASN A 214 -12.97 27.87 -4.02
#